data_AF-A0A1G8DG08-F1
#
_entry.id   AF-A0A1G8DG08-F1
#
_cell.length_a   1.000
_cell.length_b   1.000
_cell.length_c   1.000
_cell.angle_alpha   90.00
_cell.angle_beta   90.00
_cell.angle_gamma   90.00
#
_symmetry.space_group_name_H-M   'P 1'
#
loop_
_entity.id
_entity.type
_entity.pdbx_description
1 polymer ?
#
loop_
_entity_poly.entity_id
_entity_poly.type
_entity_poly.pdbx_seq_one_letter_code
_entity_poly.pdbx_strand_id
1 'polypeptide(L)' 'MYGALWRIIPGPWPVKALVMLALVAGIAYALIWHVYPWVMQTFFPTPDATVE' A
#
# COMPACT_ATOMS: atom_id res chain seq x y z
N MET A 1 -1.93 -21.15 12.25
CA MET A 1 -1.02 -20.14 11.68
C MET A 1 -1.68 -18.84 11.20
N TYR A 2 -3.02 -18.68 11.18
CA TYR A 2 -3.68 -17.35 11.07
C TYR A 2 -4.37 -16.88 12.37
N GLY A 3 -4.47 -17.76 13.38
CA GLY A 3 -5.20 -17.48 14.61
C GLY A 3 -4.58 -16.42 15.52
N ALA A 4 -3.26 -16.17 15.44
CA ALA A 4 -2.61 -15.12 16.26
C ALA A 4 -2.99 -13.72 15.77
N LEU A 5 -2.95 -13.49 14.45
CA LEU A 5 -3.36 -12.22 13.85
C LEU A 5 -4.85 -11.94 14.06
N TRP A 6 -5.68 -12.98 13.95
CA TRP A 6 -7.11 -12.91 14.22
C TRP A 6 -7.47 -12.71 15.70
N ARG A 7 -6.53 -12.94 16.62
CA ARG A 7 -6.72 -12.75 18.07
C ARG A 7 -6.30 -11.36 18.55
N ILE A 8 -5.35 -10.72 17.86
CA ILE A 8 -4.86 -9.38 18.21
C ILE A 8 -5.89 -8.30 17.88
N ILE A 9 -6.64 -8.48 16.80
CA ILE A 9 -7.65 -7.49 16.40
C ILE A 9 -8.86 -7.64 17.34
N PRO A 10 -9.23 -6.63 18.15
CA PRO A 10 -10.44 -6.70 18.97
C PRO A 10 -11.68 -6.52 18.10
N GLY A 11 -12.77 -7.24 18.43
CA GLY A 11 -14.08 -7.06 17.80
C GLY A 11 -14.64 -8.28 17.05
N PRO A 12 -15.93 -8.20 16.64
CA PRO A 12 -16.62 -9.27 15.94
C PRO A 12 -16.03 -9.50 14.53
N TRP A 13 -16.31 -10.67 13.96
CA TRP A 13 -15.74 -11.10 12.67
C TRP A 13 -15.80 -10.05 11.52
N PRO A 14 -16.88 -9.26 11.34
CA PRO A 14 -16.94 -8.28 10.25
C PRO A 14 -15.96 -7.12 10.43
N VAL A 15 -15.73 -6.68 11.67
CA VAL A 15 -14.81 -5.57 11.98
C VAL A 15 -13.38 -5.96 11.62
N LYS A 16 -13.00 -7.21 11.89
CA LYS A 16 -11.69 -7.74 11.54
C LYS A 16 -11.47 -7.80 10.03
N ALA A 17 -12.49 -8.25 9.29
CA ALA A 17 -12.46 -8.26 7.83
C ALA A 17 -12.31 -6.84 7.26
N LEU A 18 -13.04 -5.87 7.82
CA LEU A 18 -12.94 -4.47 7.40
C LEU A 18 -11.55 -3.89 7.67
N VAL A 19 -10.97 -4.14 8.85
CA VAL A 19 -9.61 -3.69 9.19
C VAL A 19 -8.57 -4.29 8.25
N MET A 20 -8.66 -5.59 7.94
CA MET A 20 -7.76 -6.22 6.97
C MET A 20 -7.90 -5.60 5.58
N LEU A 21 -9.14 -5.34 5.15
CA LEU A 21 -9.40 -4.72 3.85
C LEU A 21 -8.87 -3.28 3.80
N ALA A 22 -9.04 -2.51 4.89
CA ALA A 22 -8.49 -1.18 5.01
C ALA A 22 -6.95 -1.18 5.01
N LEU A 23 -6.30 -2.14 5.66
CA LEU A 23 -4.85 -2.31 5.62
C LEU A 23 -4.35 -2.58 4.21
N VAL A 24 -5.00 -3.51 3.49
CA VAL A 24 -4.64 -3.81 2.09
C VAL A 24 -4.84 -2.60 1.20
N ALA A 25 -5.97 -1.90 1.35
CA ALA A 25 -6.24 -0.67 0.61
C ALA A 25 -5.22 0.44 0.92
N GLY A 26 -4.84 0.60 2.18
CA GLY A 26 -3.82 1.56 2.61
C GLY A 26 -2.45 1.26 2.01
N ILE A 27 -2.05 -0.02 1.98
CA ILE A 27 -0.81 -0.46 1.33
C ILE A 27 -0.87 -0.18 -0.17
N ALA A 28 -1.95 -0.57 -0.85
CA ALA A 28 -2.11 -0.32 -2.28
C ALA A 28 -2.06 1.17 -2.62
N TYR A 29 -2.73 2.00 -1.82
CA TYR A 29 -2.69 3.46 -1.95
C TYR A 29 -1.27 3.99 -1.77
N ALA A 30 -0.56 3.60 -0.71
CA ALA A 30 0.81 4.02 -0.48
C ALA A 30 1.74 3.59 -1.63
N LEU A 31 1.58 2.38 -2.16
CA LEU A 31 2.36 1.90 -3.29
C LEU A 31 2.13 2.73 -4.55
N ILE A 32 0.87 3.02 -4.90
CA ILE A 32 0.55 3.77 -6.12
C ILE A 32 0.94 5.24 -6.01
N TRP A 33 0.65 5.87 -4.87
CA TRP A 33 0.78 7.32 -4.73
C TRP A 33 2.16 7.78 -4.24
N HIS A 34 2.91 6.91 -3.56
CA HIS A 34 4.21 7.28 -2.97
C HIS A 34 5.34 6.42 -3.51
N VAL A 35 5.20 5.09 -3.49
CA VAL A 35 6.30 4.19 -3.90
C VAL A 35 6.53 4.27 -5.41
N TYR A 36 5.47 4.22 -6.21
CA TYR A 36 5.56 4.31 -7.66
C TYR A 36 6.27 5.59 -8.15
N PRO A 37 5.89 6.81 -7.75
CA PRO A 37 6.59 8.01 -8.19
C PRO A 37 8.04 8.05 -7.68
N TRP A 38 8.29 7.59 -6.45
CA TRP A 38 9.65 7.48 -5.93
C TRP A 38 10.52 6.53 -6.75
N VAL A 39 10.01 5.35 -7.10
CA VAL A 39 10.70 4.36 -7.95
C VAL A 39 10.97 4.93 -9.34
N MET A 40 9.96 5.58 -9.94
CA MET A 40 10.11 6.20 -11.25
C MET A 40 11.19 7.28 -11.24
N GLN A 41 11.21 8.17 -10.26
CA GLN A 41 12.25 9.20 -10.16
C GLN A 41 13.64 8.64 -9.88
N THR A 42 13.74 7.58 -9.06
CA THR A 42 15.03 7.03 -8.61
C THR A 42 15.67 6.15 -9.68
N PHE A 43 14.89 5.30 -10.36
CA PHE A 43 15.41 4.26 -11.26
C PHE A 43 15.13 4.55 -12.74
N PHE A 44 14.15 5.40 -13.04
CA PHE A 44 13.78 5.80 -14.40
C PHE A 44 13.77 7.33 -14.51
N PRO A 45 14.89 8.02 -14.21
CA PRO A 45 14.97 9.46 -14.44
C PRO A 45 14.62 9.70 -15.91
N THR A 46 13.57 10.49 -16.14
CA THR A 46 13.20 10.91 -17.50
C THR A 46 14.42 11.54 -18.14
N PRO A 47 14.81 11.14 -19.37
CA PRO A 47 15.70 11.98 -20.17
C PRO A 47 15.04 13.35 -20.21
N ASP A 48 15.80 14.41 -19.91
CA ASP A 48 15.31 15.78 -20.07
C ASP A 48 14.59 15.86 -21.40
N ALA A 49 13.33 16.32 -21.42
CA ALA A 49 12.68 16.63 -22.68
C ALA A 49 13.63 17.60 -23.38
N THR A 50 14.31 17.14 -24.43
CA THR A 50 15.19 17.98 -25.23
C THR A 50 14.30 19.04 -25.83
N VAL A 51 14.24 20.18 -25.13
CA VAL A 51 13.53 21.37 -25.57
C VAL A 51 14.18 21.78 -26.88
N GLU A 52 13.39 21.71 -27.96
CA GLU A 52 13.67 22.42 -29.21
C GLU A 52 13.19 23.87 -29.09
#